data_AF-A0A536UZS6-F1
#
_entry.id   AF-A0A536UZS6-F1
#
_cell.length_a   1.000
_cell.length_b   1.000
_cell.length_c   1.000
_cell.angle_alpha   90.00
_cell.angle_beta   90.00
_cell.angle_gamma   90.00
#
_symmetry.space_group_name_H-M   'P 1'
#
loop_
_entity.id
_entity.type
_entity.pdbx_description
1 polymer ?
#
loop_
_entity_poly.entity_id
_entity_poly.type
_entity_poly.pdbx_seq_one_letter_code
_entity_poly.pdbx_strand_id
1 'polypeptide(L)'
;QLGWTPVSGRIAVEFDVPASTGLMLIDTLRGGETGAFRSALSHLILPSIALGTIPLAVIARMTRSSMLEVLREDYVRTARAKGLPNWRVVLIHALRNALIPVITVIGLQVGLLLSGAILTETIFSWPGVGNWLIHGVQSRDYPVVQGGILLVASIVISVNLIVDLLYGVINPRIRHA
;
A
#
# COMPACT_ATOMS: atom_id res chain seq x y z
N GLN A 1 -23.48 -18.80 -6.45
CA GLN A 1 -22.48 -17.71 -6.35
C GLN A 1 -23.20 -16.51 -5.73
N LEU A 2 -22.67 -15.88 -4.68
CA LEU A 2 -23.40 -14.91 -3.86
C LEU A 2 -23.67 -13.53 -4.53
N GLY A 3 -23.17 -13.25 -5.73
CA GLY A 3 -23.61 -12.09 -6.55
C GLY A 3 -23.33 -10.68 -5.99
N TRP A 4 -22.60 -10.56 -4.88
CA TRP A 4 -22.36 -9.27 -4.22
C TRP A 4 -21.24 -8.44 -4.83
N THR A 5 -20.30 -9.09 -5.53
CA THR A 5 -19.24 -8.41 -6.28
C THR A 5 -18.87 -9.23 -7.52
N PRO A 6 -18.60 -8.56 -8.65
CA PRO A 6 -18.07 -9.20 -9.83
C PRO A 6 -16.64 -9.72 -9.57
N VAL A 7 -16.40 -10.97 -9.96
CA VAL A 7 -15.21 -11.76 -9.57
C VAL A 7 -14.05 -11.56 -10.56
N SER A 8 -14.32 -11.02 -11.75
CA SER A 8 -13.32 -10.88 -12.81
C SER A 8 -13.60 -9.69 -13.71
N GLY A 9 -12.53 -9.08 -14.22
CA GLY A 9 -12.60 -7.94 -15.12
C GLY A 9 -12.45 -6.62 -14.40
N ARG A 10 -12.32 -5.54 -15.18
CA ARG A 10 -12.11 -4.21 -14.64
C ARG A 10 -13.46 -3.46 -14.48
N ILE A 11 -14.38 -3.61 -15.43
CA ILE A 11 -15.76 -3.05 -15.38
C ILE A 11 -16.78 -4.13 -15.75
N ALA A 12 -18.04 -3.93 -15.33
CA ALA A 12 -19.15 -4.74 -15.80
C ALA A 12 -19.26 -4.66 -17.34
N VAL A 13 -19.57 -5.78 -17.99
CA VAL A 13 -19.59 -5.94 -19.47
C VAL A 13 -20.53 -4.94 -20.18
N GLU A 14 -21.47 -4.33 -19.45
CA GLU A 14 -22.40 -3.31 -19.97
C GLU A 14 -21.77 -1.92 -20.21
N PHE A 15 -20.59 -1.63 -19.65
CA PHE A 15 -19.91 -0.34 -19.84
C PHE A 15 -18.66 -0.53 -20.69
N ASP A 16 -18.60 0.12 -21.86
CA ASP A 16 -17.40 0.16 -22.70
C ASP A 16 -16.79 1.58 -22.62
N VAL A 17 -15.90 1.79 -21.64
CA VAL A 17 -15.20 3.06 -21.48
C VAL A 17 -13.83 2.95 -22.16
N PRO A 18 -13.55 3.76 -23.21
CA PRO A 18 -12.25 3.70 -23.87
C PRO A 18 -11.12 4.08 -22.90
N ALA A 19 -10.15 3.18 -22.75
CA ALA A 19 -9.03 3.33 -21.82
C ALA A 19 -8.02 4.35 -22.36
N SER A 20 -8.20 5.63 -22.01
CA SER A 20 -7.34 6.73 -22.49
C SER A 20 -6.03 6.87 -21.71
N THR A 21 -6.01 6.53 -20.42
CA THR A 21 -4.85 6.68 -19.52
C THR A 21 -4.33 5.34 -18.98
N GLY A 22 -5.10 4.26 -19.14
CA GLY A 22 -4.77 2.96 -18.58
C GLY A 22 -5.12 2.82 -17.08
N LEU A 23 -5.40 3.94 -16.40
CA LEU A 23 -5.90 3.98 -15.02
C LEU A 23 -7.41 4.10 -15.03
N MET A 24 -8.08 2.97 -14.81
CA MET A 24 -9.52 2.89 -15.06
C MET A 24 -10.39 3.75 -14.14
N LEU A 25 -9.95 4.04 -12.91
CA LEU A 25 -10.65 5.01 -12.05
C LEU A 25 -10.60 6.44 -12.64
N ILE A 26 -9.52 6.78 -13.35
CA ILE A 26 -9.36 8.08 -14.00
C ILE A 26 -10.13 8.10 -15.32
N ASP A 27 -10.08 7.01 -16.09
CA ASP A 27 -10.81 6.89 -17.35
C ASP A 27 -12.33 6.90 -17.15
N THR A 28 -12.85 6.20 -16.13
CA THR A 28 -14.29 6.20 -15.79
C THR A 28 -14.77 7.52 -15.20
N LEU A 29 -13.92 8.25 -14.47
CA LEU A 29 -14.24 9.59 -13.96
C LEU A 29 -14.26 10.64 -15.09
N ARG A 30 -13.37 10.50 -16.09
CA ARG A 30 -13.35 11.36 -17.28
C ARG A 30 -14.45 11.03 -18.29
N GLY A 31 -14.88 9.77 -18.34
CA GLY A 31 -15.98 9.32 -19.20
C GLY A 31 -17.37 9.85 -18.81
N GLY A 32 -17.51 10.53 -17.65
CA GLY A 32 -18.76 11.18 -17.24
C GLY A 32 -19.87 10.24 -16.75
N GLU A 33 -19.70 8.92 -16.89
CA GLU A 33 -20.67 7.93 -16.42
C GLU A 33 -20.42 7.52 -14.97
N THR A 34 -21.18 8.13 -14.05
CA THR A 34 -21.13 7.80 -12.62
C THR A 34 -21.43 6.32 -12.31
N GLY A 35 -22.14 5.62 -13.21
CA GLY A 35 -22.37 4.17 -13.15
C GLY A 35 -21.10 3.34 -13.38
N ALA A 36 -20.28 3.72 -14.37
CA ALA A 36 -19.01 3.06 -14.67
C ALA A 36 -17.99 3.24 -13.53
N PHE A 37 -17.94 4.40 -12.88
CA PHE A 37 -17.08 4.64 -11.72
C PHE A 37 -17.45 3.78 -10.51
N ARG A 38 -18.75 3.66 -10.19
CA ARG A 38 -19.22 2.79 -9.09
C ARG A 38 -18.94 1.31 -9.38
N SER A 39 -19.07 0.89 -10.63
CA SER A 39 -18.73 -0.46 -11.07
C SER A 39 -17.22 -0.72 -10.95
N ALA A 40 -16.37 0.18 -11.42
CA ALA A 40 -14.91 0.07 -11.27
C ALA A 40 -14.48 -0.01 -9.79
N LEU A 41 -15.13 0.75 -8.91
CA LEU A 41 -14.84 0.72 -7.48
C LEU A 41 -15.25 -0.63 -6.85
N SER A 42 -16.39 -1.21 -7.23
CA SER A 42 -16.83 -2.51 -6.68
C SER A 42 -15.93 -3.66 -7.12
N HIS A 43 -15.38 -3.63 -8.34
CA HIS A 43 -14.40 -4.60 -8.83
C HIS A 43 -13.03 -4.47 -8.13
N LEU A 44 -12.71 -3.31 -7.55
CA LEU A 44 -11.46 -3.09 -6.81
C LEU A 44 -11.51 -3.51 -5.34
N ILE A 45 -12.69 -3.62 -4.73
CA ILE A 45 -12.84 -3.92 -3.30
C ILE A 45 -12.25 -5.29 -2.96
N LEU A 46 -12.61 -6.34 -3.72
CA LEU A 46 -12.14 -7.70 -3.47
C LEU A 46 -10.61 -7.85 -3.62
N PRO A 47 -9.98 -7.42 -4.73
CA PRO A 47 -8.53 -7.44 -4.88
C PRO A 47 -7.82 -6.61 -3.80
N SER A 48 -8.35 -5.44 -3.45
CA SER A 48 -7.74 -4.55 -2.46
C SER A 48 -7.77 -5.15 -1.05
N ILE A 49 -8.87 -5.80 -0.67
CA ILE A 49 -8.96 -6.50 0.62
C ILE A 49 -8.03 -7.71 0.62
N ALA A 50 -8.01 -8.50 -0.46
CA ALA A 50 -7.13 -9.67 -0.57
C ALA A 50 -5.65 -9.29 -0.46
N LEU A 51 -5.21 -8.24 -1.18
CA LEU A 51 -3.85 -7.71 -1.11
C LEU A 51 -3.54 -7.05 0.23
N GLY A 52 -4.47 -6.26 0.75
CA GLY A 52 -4.26 -5.41 1.92
C GLY A 52 -4.28 -6.17 3.24
N THR A 53 -4.96 -7.33 3.31
CA THR A 53 -5.17 -8.04 4.59
C THR A 53 -3.85 -8.47 5.25
N ILE A 54 -2.92 -9.02 4.47
CA ILE A 54 -1.63 -9.51 4.99
C ILE A 54 -0.76 -8.37 5.56
N PRO A 55 -0.43 -7.30 4.78
CA PRO A 55 0.39 -6.21 5.30
C PRO A 55 -0.32 -5.45 6.42
N LEU A 56 -1.66 -5.30 6.36
CA LEU A 56 -2.43 -4.65 7.42
C LEU A 56 -2.26 -5.37 8.75
N ALA A 57 -2.33 -6.70 8.78
CA ALA A 57 -2.14 -7.47 10.01
C ALA A 57 -0.75 -7.26 10.61
N VAL A 58 0.29 -7.21 9.77
CA VAL A 58 1.67 -7.00 10.22
C VAL A 58 1.88 -5.57 10.72
N ILE A 59 1.42 -4.56 9.98
CA ILE A 59 1.53 -3.15 10.35
C ILE A 59 0.75 -2.87 11.64
N ALA A 60 -0.46 -3.40 11.78
CA ALA A 60 -1.27 -3.23 12.98
C ALA A 60 -0.61 -3.87 14.21
N ARG A 61 -0.06 -5.08 14.06
CA ARG A 61 0.70 -5.74 15.14
C ARG A 61 1.92 -4.94 15.54
N MET A 62 2.69 -4.45 14.58
CA MET A 62 3.88 -3.65 14.84
C MET A 62 3.53 -2.36 15.57
N THR A 63 2.53 -1.63 15.04
CA THR A 63 2.04 -0.38 15.63
C THR A 63 1.59 -0.60 17.07
N ARG A 64 0.85 -1.68 17.34
CA ARG A 64 0.43 -2.02 18.71
C ARG A 64 1.61 -2.30 19.63
N SER A 65 2.60 -3.07 19.18
CA SER A 65 3.79 -3.40 19.98
C SER A 65 4.58 -2.14 20.33
N SER A 66 4.90 -1.33 19.32
CA SER A 66 5.68 -0.10 19.50
C SER A 66 4.92 0.93 20.34
N MET A 67 3.60 1.04 20.20
CA MET A 67 2.80 1.90 21.07
C MET A 67 2.84 1.44 22.53
N LEU A 68 2.79 0.12 22.80
CA LEU A 68 2.85 -0.41 24.17
C LEU A 68 4.21 -0.18 24.83
N GLU A 69 5.30 -0.32 24.06
CA GLU A 69 6.66 -0.02 24.53
C GLU A 69 6.80 1.47 24.86
N VAL A 70 6.44 2.33 23.91
CA VAL A 70 6.59 3.78 24.07
C VAL A 70 5.73 4.34 25.20
N LEU A 71 4.51 3.84 25.39
CA LEU A 71 3.64 4.30 26.49
C LEU A 71 4.17 3.95 27.88
N ARG A 72 5.14 3.04 27.99
CA ARG A 72 5.79 2.66 29.25
C ARG A 72 7.02 3.51 29.57
N GLU A 73 7.49 4.34 28.63
CA GLU A 73 8.65 5.19 28.84
C GLU A 73 8.40 6.31 29.86
N ASP A 74 9.47 6.71 30.54
CA ASP A 74 9.37 7.66 31.65
C ASP A 74 8.95 9.06 31.18
N TYR A 75 9.32 9.49 29.96
CA TYR A 75 8.87 10.78 29.43
C TYR A 75 7.34 10.84 29.24
N VAL A 76 6.69 9.70 28.95
CA VAL A 76 5.23 9.60 28.85
C VAL A 76 4.61 9.71 30.24
N ARG A 77 5.21 9.08 31.25
CA ARG A 77 4.77 9.21 32.65
C ARG A 77 4.91 10.64 33.15
N THR A 78 6.02 11.31 32.84
CA THR A 78 6.23 12.73 33.17
C THR A 78 5.20 13.62 32.47
N ALA A 79 4.89 13.36 31.20
CA ALA A 79 3.86 14.11 30.47
C ALA A 79 2.47 13.95 31.11
N ARG A 80 2.10 12.74 31.56
CA ARG A 80 0.84 12.53 32.31
C ARG A 80 0.86 13.23 33.67
N ALA A 81 1.99 13.17 34.39
CA ALA A 81 2.13 13.83 35.69
C ALA A 81 2.02 15.36 35.60
N LYS A 82 2.38 15.95 34.46
CA LYS A 82 2.18 17.38 34.16
C LYS A 82 0.72 17.77 33.84
N GLY A 83 -0.22 16.82 33.87
CA GLY A 83 -1.64 17.08 33.61
C GLY A 83 -2.01 17.20 32.13
N LEU A 84 -1.14 16.76 31.20
CA LEU A 84 -1.48 16.76 29.77
C LEU A 84 -2.63 15.78 29.49
N PRO A 85 -3.59 16.14 28.63
CA PRO A 85 -4.69 15.26 28.30
C PRO A 85 -4.20 14.01 27.56
N ASN A 86 -4.78 12.85 27.87
CA ASN A 86 -4.36 11.54 27.36
C ASN A 86 -4.25 11.50 25.82
N TRP A 87 -5.17 12.13 25.09
CA TRP A 87 -5.14 12.17 23.63
C TRP A 87 -3.87 12.85 23.09
N ARG A 88 -3.41 13.93 23.76
CA ARG A 88 -2.22 14.69 23.35
C ARG A 88 -0.93 13.93 23.66
N VAL A 89 -0.91 13.19 24.76
CA VAL A 89 0.20 12.30 25.10
C VAL A 89 0.31 11.17 24.08
N VAL A 90 -0.82 10.55 23.71
CA VAL A 90 -0.85 9.47 22.71
C VAL A 90 -0.46 9.98 21.32
N LEU A 91 -1.14 11.01 20.80
CA LEU A 91 -0.96 11.46 19.40
C LEU A 91 0.37 12.18 19.16
N ILE A 92 0.84 13.02 20.09
CA ILE A 92 2.02 13.85 19.86
C ILE A 92 3.28 13.20 20.40
N HIS A 93 3.22 12.58 21.59
CA HIS A 93 4.42 12.10 22.28
C HIS A 93 4.69 10.61 22.02
N ALA A 94 3.66 9.76 22.12
CA ALA A 94 3.84 8.33 21.95
C ALA A 94 3.85 7.90 20.48
N LEU A 95 2.88 8.34 19.68
CA LEU A 95 2.70 7.90 18.30
C LEU A 95 3.90 8.26 17.42
N ARG A 96 4.43 9.48 17.54
CA ARG A 96 5.59 9.91 16.75
C ARG A 96 6.82 9.00 16.95
N ASN A 97 7.07 8.57 18.18
CA ASN A 97 8.18 7.68 18.50
C ASN A 97 7.85 6.21 18.16
N ALA A 98 6.60 5.79 18.32
CA ALA A 98 6.15 4.45 17.94
C ALA A 98 6.11 4.23 16.43
N LEU A 99 5.99 5.28 15.61
CA LEU A 99 5.96 5.20 14.15
C LEU A 99 7.32 4.88 13.53
N ILE A 100 8.41 5.14 14.26
CA ILE A 100 9.79 4.90 13.81
C ILE A 100 9.94 3.46 13.26
N PRO A 101 9.68 2.40 14.05
CA PRO A 101 9.77 1.03 13.55
C PRO A 101 8.64 0.63 12.59
N VAL A 102 7.46 1.26 12.69
CA VAL A 102 6.32 0.96 11.83
C VAL A 102 6.62 1.34 10.38
N ILE A 103 7.27 2.49 10.16
CA ILE A 103 7.62 2.98 8.82
C ILE A 103 8.64 2.07 8.13
N THR A 104 9.62 1.57 8.88
CA THR A 104 10.56 0.56 8.35
C THR A 104 9.85 -0.71 7.92
N VAL A 105 8.92 -1.21 8.74
CA VAL A 105 8.13 -2.40 8.39
C VAL A 105 7.27 -2.15 7.14
N ILE A 106 6.69 -0.95 6.99
CA ILE A 106 5.95 -0.59 5.78
C ILE A 106 6.86 -0.68 4.54
N GLY A 107 8.09 -0.17 4.59
CA GLY A 107 9.04 -0.28 3.49
C GLY A 107 9.34 -1.74 3.10
N LEU A 108 9.58 -2.59 4.08
CA LEU A 108 9.83 -4.02 3.86
C LEU A 108 8.61 -4.75 3.24
N GLN A 109 7.39 -4.29 3.55
CA GLN A 109 6.16 -4.89 3.03
C GLN A 109 5.92 -4.61 1.54
N VAL A 110 6.62 -3.64 0.94
CA VAL A 110 6.44 -3.28 -0.47
C VAL A 110 6.85 -4.42 -1.40
N GLY A 111 7.94 -5.13 -1.10
CA GLY A 111 8.36 -6.30 -1.87
C GLY A 111 7.34 -7.45 -1.79
N LEU A 112 6.77 -7.66 -0.61
CA LEU A 112 5.72 -8.66 -0.40
C LEU A 112 4.43 -8.28 -1.12
N LEU A 113 4.07 -7.00 -1.13
CA LEU A 113 2.93 -6.46 -1.87
C LEU A 113 3.09 -6.65 -3.37
N LEU A 114 4.28 -6.46 -3.93
CA LEU A 114 4.53 -6.70 -5.35
C LEU A 114 4.35 -8.17 -5.74
N SER A 115 4.84 -9.09 -4.90
CA SER A 115 4.61 -10.53 -5.09
C SER A 115 3.12 -10.90 -4.98
N GLY A 116 2.43 -10.34 -3.99
CA GLY A 116 0.98 -10.51 -3.83
C GLY A 116 0.19 -9.92 -5.00
N ALA A 117 0.63 -8.78 -5.55
CA ALA A 117 0.00 -8.10 -6.68
C ALA A 117 -0.09 -9.03 -7.90
N ILE A 118 1.00 -9.74 -8.21
CA ILE A 118 1.04 -10.73 -9.31
C ILE A 118 -0.06 -11.80 -9.15
N LEU A 119 -0.19 -12.36 -7.94
CA LEU A 119 -1.22 -13.36 -7.64
C LEU A 119 -2.63 -12.78 -7.82
N THR A 120 -2.88 -11.57 -7.32
CA THR A 120 -4.20 -10.94 -7.46
C THR A 120 -4.52 -10.49 -8.87
N GLU A 121 -3.54 -10.03 -9.64
CA GLU A 121 -3.70 -9.73 -11.07
C GLU A 121 -4.13 -10.97 -11.84
N THR A 122 -3.53 -12.12 -11.53
CA THR A 122 -3.84 -13.41 -12.16
C THR A 122 -5.23 -13.92 -11.76
N ILE A 123 -5.55 -13.90 -10.46
CA ILE A 123 -6.82 -14.45 -9.93
C ILE A 123 -8.02 -13.58 -10.35
N PHE A 124 -7.88 -12.26 -10.30
CA PHE A 124 -8.97 -11.34 -10.64
C PHE A 124 -8.97 -10.91 -12.10
N SER A 125 -8.07 -11.45 -12.93
CA SER A 125 -7.90 -11.07 -14.35
C SER A 125 -7.75 -9.56 -14.52
N TRP A 126 -7.03 -8.92 -13.60
CA TRP A 126 -6.75 -7.50 -13.63
C TRP A 126 -5.39 -7.29 -14.32
N PRO A 127 -5.35 -6.79 -15.57
CA PRO A 127 -4.08 -6.62 -16.28
C PRO A 127 -3.23 -5.57 -15.58
N GLY A 128 -2.08 -6.00 -15.06
CA GLY A 128 -1.09 -5.14 -14.42
C GLY A 128 0.34 -5.50 -14.84
N VAL A 129 1.30 -4.90 -14.13
CA VAL A 129 2.73 -5.02 -14.45
C VAL A 129 3.22 -6.44 -14.17
N GLY A 130 2.64 -7.12 -13.18
CA GLY A 130 2.99 -8.50 -12.82
C GLY A 130 2.63 -9.49 -13.92
N ASN A 131 1.40 -9.42 -14.43
CA ASN A 131 0.94 -10.25 -15.53
C ASN A 131 1.76 -10.00 -16.81
N TRP A 132 2.08 -8.73 -17.11
CA TRP A 132 2.94 -8.37 -18.24
C TRP A 132 4.34 -9.00 -18.13
N LEU A 133 4.94 -8.96 -16.94
CA LEU A 133 6.22 -9.62 -16.66
C LEU A 133 6.17 -11.14 -16.85
N ILE A 134 5.13 -11.81 -16.33
CA ILE A 134 4.97 -13.27 -16.48
C ILE A 134 4.87 -13.66 -17.96
N HIS A 135 4.08 -12.92 -18.74
CA HIS A 135 3.97 -13.16 -20.18
C HIS A 135 5.32 -12.99 -20.90
N GLY A 136 6.13 -12.00 -20.52
CA GLY A 136 7.50 -11.83 -21.01
C GLY A 136 8.41 -13.03 -20.68
N VAL A 137 8.32 -13.55 -19.46
CA VAL A 137 9.08 -14.74 -19.04
C VAL A 137 8.67 -15.98 -19.85
N GLN A 138 7.37 -16.19 -20.05
CA GLN A 138 6.85 -17.34 -20.80
C GLN A 138 7.21 -17.29 -22.29
N SER A 139 7.15 -16.10 -22.89
CA SER A 139 7.51 -15.86 -24.29
C SER A 139 9.03 -15.79 -24.54
N ARG A 140 9.85 -15.88 -23.47
CA ARG A 140 11.30 -15.69 -23.50
C ARG A 140 11.72 -14.35 -24.12
N ASP A 141 10.89 -13.33 -23.94
CA ASP A 141 11.19 -11.96 -24.34
C ASP A 141 12.09 -11.32 -23.28
N TYR A 142 13.40 -11.53 -23.43
CA TYR A 142 14.41 -11.03 -22.50
C TYR A 142 14.37 -9.50 -22.32
N PRO A 143 14.19 -8.67 -23.38
CA PRO A 143 13.97 -7.23 -23.22
C PRO A 143 12.81 -6.86 -22.29
N VAL A 144 11.66 -7.52 -22.44
CA VAL A 144 10.48 -7.29 -21.58
C VAL A 144 10.79 -7.64 -20.12
N VAL A 145 11.40 -8.80 -19.89
CA VAL A 145 11.78 -9.24 -18.54
C VAL A 145 12.78 -8.28 -17.88
N GLN A 146 13.81 -7.88 -18.62
CA GLN A 146 14.83 -6.95 -18.11
C GLN A 146 14.23 -5.57 -17.80
N GLY A 147 13.39 -5.05 -18.70
CA GLY A 147 12.70 -3.77 -18.49
C GLY A 147 11.76 -3.81 -17.29
N GLY A 148 10.99 -4.88 -17.13
CA GLY A 148 10.08 -5.02 -16.00
C GLY A 148 10.80 -5.22 -14.67
N ILE A 149 11.90 -5.97 -14.63
CA ILE A 149 12.73 -6.09 -13.42
C ILE A 149 13.32 -4.73 -13.04
N LEU A 150 13.84 -3.96 -14.01
CA LEU A 150 14.37 -2.62 -13.75
C LEU A 150 13.30 -1.66 -13.22
N LEU A 151 12.10 -1.70 -13.80
CA LEU A 151 10.97 -0.88 -13.37
C LEU A 151 10.56 -1.23 -11.94
N VAL A 152 10.39 -2.51 -11.63
CA VAL A 152 10.04 -2.98 -10.27
C VAL A 152 11.14 -2.62 -9.27
N ALA A 153 12.41 -2.85 -9.62
CA ALA A 153 13.54 -2.48 -8.77
C ALA A 153 13.60 -0.98 -8.49
N SER A 154 13.38 -0.15 -9.52
CA SER A 154 13.34 1.31 -9.38
C SER A 154 12.22 1.76 -8.44
N ILE A 155 11.03 1.16 -8.54
CA ILE A 155 9.91 1.43 -7.63
C ILE A 155 10.28 1.05 -6.19
N VAL A 156 10.82 -0.15 -5.98
CA VAL A 156 11.20 -0.63 -4.63
C VAL A 156 12.27 0.29 -4.01
N ILE A 157 13.30 0.65 -4.78
CA ILE A 157 14.35 1.57 -4.32
C ILE A 157 13.75 2.95 -4.00
N SER A 158 12.85 3.46 -4.84
CA SER A 158 12.20 4.75 -4.61
C SER A 158 11.37 4.75 -3.33
N VAL A 159 10.62 3.67 -3.07
CA VAL A 159 9.81 3.55 -1.85
C VAL A 159 10.70 3.42 -0.61
N ASN A 160 11.78 2.63 -0.67
CA ASN A 160 12.74 2.54 0.42
C ASN A 160 13.40 3.89 0.70
N LEU A 161 13.78 4.63 -0.33
CA LEU A 161 14.31 5.98 -0.19
C LEU A 161 13.31 6.93 0.50
N ILE A 162 12.02 6.85 0.14
CA ILE A 162 10.96 7.64 0.80
C ILE A 162 10.84 7.24 2.28
N VAL A 163 10.89 5.95 2.59
CA VAL A 163 10.84 5.41 3.95
C VAL A 163 12.03 5.92 4.78
N ASP A 164 13.23 5.90 4.23
CA ASP A 164 14.45 6.38 4.89
C ASP A 164 14.41 7.91 5.09
N LEU A 165 13.88 8.66 4.12
CA LEU A 165 13.70 10.10 4.24
C LEU A 165 12.66 10.46 5.31
N LEU A 166 11.54 9.74 5.35
CA LEU A 166 10.51 9.89 6.39
C LEU A 166 11.08 9.58 7.78
N TYR A 167 11.93 8.55 7.88
CA TYR A 167 12.65 8.25 9.11
C TYR A 167 13.52 9.43 9.58
N GLY A 168 14.27 10.06 8.66
CA GLY A 168 15.07 11.25 8.94
C GLY A 168 14.24 12.48 9.37
N VAL A 169 13.05 12.67 8.81
CA VAL A 169 12.14 13.76 9.21
C VAL A 169 11.53 13.51 10.59
N ILE A 170 11.18 12.25 10.88
CA ILE A 170 10.53 11.88 12.15
C ILE A 170 11.52 11.91 13.31
N ASN A 171 12.77 11.48 13.09
CA ASN A 171 13.81 11.44 14.09
C ASN A 171 14.86 12.57 13.91
N PRO A 172 14.64 13.76 14.50
CA PRO A 172 15.57 14.89 14.38
C PRO A 172 16.92 14.67 15.10
N ARG A 173 17.09 13.61 15.90
CA ARG A 173 18.36 13.33 16.60
C ARG A 173 19.47 12.87 15.65
N ILE A 174 19.12 12.35 14.47
CA ILE A 174 20.08 11.89 13.46
C ILE A 174 20.73 13.08 12.73
N ARG A 175 20.11 14.26 12.78
CA ARG A 175 20.58 15.46 12.08
C ARG A 175 21.72 16.19 12.79
N HIS A 176 22.15 15.72 13.97
CA HIS A 176 23.15 16.40 14.82
C HIS A 176 24.33 15.50 15.23
N ALA A 177 24.53 14.35 14.56
CA ALA A 177 25.71 13.52 14.72
C ALA A 177 26.71 13.78 13.60
#